data_AF-A0A7S2Q994-F1
#
_entry.id   AF-A0A7S2Q994-F1
#
_cell.length_a   1.000
_cell.length_b   1.000
_cell.length_c   1.000
_cell.angle_alpha   90.00
_cell.angle_beta   90.00
_cell.angle_gamma   90.00
#
_symmetry.space_group_name_H-M   'P 1'
#
loop_
_entity.id
_entity.type
_entity.pdbx_description
1 polymer ?
#
loop_
_entity_poly.entity_id
_entity_poly.type
_entity_poly.pdbx_seq_one_letter_code
_entity_poly.pdbx_strand_id
1 'polypeptide(L)'
;RIPPELQAPEFAHVLSQMCEEGNHYAREVCFRFSVRLFADGVLAKAALELALDKFFDVNYPELVMDMPTLPRIMREEFFPALQALVKAGVLTARQHEAYSDKVR
;
A
#
# COMPACT_ATOMS: atom_id res chain seq x y z
N ARG A 1 -3.78 20.63 0.68
CA ARG A 1 -3.77 19.24 0.17
C ARG A 1 -2.34 18.94 -0.29
N ILE A 2 -1.86 17.71 -0.14
CA ILE A 2 -0.51 17.33 -0.63
C ILE A 2 -0.46 17.58 -2.15
N PRO A 3 0.58 18.26 -2.68
CA PRO A 3 0.73 18.46 -4.11
C PRO A 3 0.65 17.13 -4.89
N PRO A 4 -0.10 17.04 -6.00
CA PRO A 4 -0.33 15.77 -6.71
C PRO A 4 0.94 14.97 -7.02
N GLU A 5 2.01 15.66 -7.42
CA GLU A 5 3.32 15.11 -7.74
C GLU A 5 4.04 14.49 -6.52
N LEU A 6 3.67 14.91 -5.30
CA LEU A 6 4.22 14.37 -4.06
C LEU A 6 3.35 13.24 -3.48
N GLN A 7 2.10 13.08 -3.89
CA GLN A 7 1.20 12.10 -3.26
C GLN A 7 1.71 10.65 -3.38
N ALA A 8 2.17 10.27 -4.57
CA ALA A 8 2.69 8.93 -4.82
C ALA A 8 3.99 8.64 -4.06
N PRO A 9 5.05 9.48 -4.18
CA PRO A 9 6.30 9.22 -3.46
C PRO A 9 6.13 9.25 -1.94
N GLU A 10 5.28 10.14 -1.41
CA GLU A 10 5.00 10.21 0.04
C GLU A 10 4.21 8.99 0.52
N PHE A 11 3.20 8.53 -0.24
CA PHE A 11 2.47 7.33 0.15
C PHE A 11 3.36 6.08 0.17
N ALA A 12 4.22 5.91 -0.84
CA ALA A 12 5.16 4.78 -0.87
C ALA A 12 6.13 4.80 0.32
N HIS A 13 6.60 6.00 0.71
CA HIS A 13 7.44 6.18 1.89
C HIS A 13 6.69 5.81 3.17
N VAL A 14 5.50 6.39 3.38
CA VAL A 14 4.67 6.11 4.54
C VAL A 14 4.27 4.64 4.62
N LEU A 15 3.95 4.00 3.50
CA LEU A 15 3.65 2.56 3.46
C LEU A 15 4.83 1.72 3.95
N SER A 16 6.05 2.11 3.60
CA SER A 16 7.27 1.45 4.09
C SER A 16 7.38 1.56 5.61
N GLN A 17 7.13 2.74 6.17
CA GLN A 17 7.12 2.95 7.63
C GLN A 17 6.00 2.17 8.33
N MET A 18 4.81 2.09 7.71
CA MET A 18 3.70 1.28 8.24
C MET A 18 4.08 -0.20 8.31
N CYS A 19 4.83 -0.70 7.33
CA CYS A 19 5.29 -2.08 7.32
C CYS A 19 6.30 -2.37 8.45
N GLU A 20 7.16 -1.40 8.78
CA GLU A 20 8.17 -1.52 9.86
C GLU A 20 7.57 -1.49 11.27
N GLU A 21 6.34 -1.00 11.44
CA GLU A 21 5.67 -0.99 12.74
C GLU A 21 5.48 -2.42 13.27
N GLY A 22 6.00 -2.72 14.46
CA GLY A 22 5.99 -4.08 15.03
C GLY A 22 4.61 -4.55 15.48
N ASN A 23 3.73 -3.64 15.88
CA ASN A 23 2.40 -3.95 16.39
C ASN A 23 1.38 -4.18 15.27
N HIS A 24 0.84 -5.40 15.20
CA HIS A 24 -0.16 -5.78 14.20
C HIS A 24 -1.40 -4.87 14.20
N TYR A 25 -1.96 -4.54 15.37
CA TYR A 25 -3.16 -3.69 15.43
C TYR A 25 -2.88 -2.26 14.96
N ALA A 26 -1.69 -1.74 15.25
CA ALA A 26 -1.27 -0.43 14.74
C ALA A 26 -1.14 -0.46 13.21
N ARG A 27 -0.48 -1.48 12.65
CA ARG A 27 -0.38 -1.66 11.18
C ARG A 27 -1.75 -1.75 10.51
N GLU A 28 -2.66 -2.56 11.06
CA GLU A 28 -4.00 -2.73 10.51
C GLU A 28 -4.75 -1.38 10.44
N VAL A 29 -4.70 -0.59 11.52
CA VAL A 29 -5.30 0.75 11.55
C VAL A 29 -4.65 1.67 10.52
N CYS A 30 -3.32 1.66 10.41
CA CYS A 30 -2.58 2.45 9.44
C CYS A 30 -2.94 2.09 7.99
N PHE A 31 -2.97 0.81 7.65
CA PHE A 31 -3.35 0.35 6.30
C PHE A 31 -4.80 0.72 5.96
N ARG A 32 -5.73 0.52 6.89
CA ARG A 32 -7.14 0.89 6.67
C ARG A 32 -7.30 2.40 6.51
N PHE A 33 -6.61 3.20 7.31
CA PHE A 33 -6.62 4.65 7.21
C PHE A 33 -6.06 5.11 5.86
N SER A 34 -4.91 4.59 5.45
CA SER A 34 -4.22 5.03 4.24
C SER A 34 -4.99 4.63 2.97
N VAL A 35 -5.60 3.44 2.96
CA VAL A 35 -6.57 3.02 1.93
C VAL A 35 -7.76 3.97 1.88
N ARG A 36 -8.30 4.40 3.03
CA ARG A 36 -9.46 5.30 3.06
C ARG A 36 -9.17 6.65 2.42
N LEU A 37 -7.94 7.16 2.49
CA LEU A 37 -7.55 8.40 1.83
C LEU A 37 -7.76 8.36 0.31
N PHE A 38 -7.55 7.21 -0.33
CA PHE A 38 -7.86 7.03 -1.75
C PHE A 38 -9.34 6.76 -2.00
N ALA A 39 -9.97 5.93 -1.17
CA ALA A 39 -11.40 5.62 -1.30
C ALA A 39 -12.29 6.88 -1.20
N ASP A 40 -11.93 7.82 -0.34
CA ASP A 40 -12.64 9.07 -0.13
C ASP A 40 -12.16 10.21 -1.06
N GLY A 41 -11.22 9.93 -1.98
CA GLY A 41 -10.71 10.91 -2.94
C GLY A 41 -9.87 12.03 -2.33
N VAL A 42 -9.33 11.84 -1.12
CA VAL A 42 -8.39 12.77 -0.47
C VAL A 42 -7.06 12.77 -1.21
N LEU A 43 -6.58 11.57 -1.58
CA LEU A 43 -5.48 11.35 -2.51
C LEU A 43 -6.03 10.98 -3.89
N ALA A 44 -5.34 11.42 -4.94
CA ALA A 44 -5.74 11.16 -6.31
C ALA A 44 -5.59 9.67 -6.65
N LYS A 45 -6.60 9.11 -7.34
CA LYS A 45 -6.54 7.73 -7.85
C LYS A 45 -5.27 7.46 -8.67
N ALA A 46 -4.85 8.41 -9.50
CA ALA A 46 -3.64 8.28 -10.31
C ALA A 46 -2.35 8.15 -9.48
N ALA A 47 -2.35 8.67 -8.25
CA ALA A 47 -1.20 8.54 -7.36
C ALA A 47 -1.09 7.14 -6.75
N LEU A 48 -2.19 6.38 -6.64
CA LEU A 48 -2.18 5.05 -6.02
C LEU A 48 -1.28 4.08 -6.78
N GLU A 49 -1.50 3.93 -8.09
CA GLU A 49 -0.75 2.99 -8.93
C GLU A 49 0.73 3.33 -8.95
N LEU A 50 1.07 4.61 -9.14
CA LEU A 50 2.45 5.11 -9.04
C LEU A 50 3.10 4.83 -7.68
N ALA A 51 2.33 4.92 -6.59
CA ALA A 51 2.85 4.66 -5.26
C ALA A 51 3.06 3.16 -5.00
N LEU A 52 2.14 2.31 -5.48
CA LEU A 52 2.26 0.86 -5.37
C LEU A 52 3.42 0.35 -6.25
N ASP A 53 3.58 0.86 -7.47
CA ASP A 53 4.73 0.56 -8.32
C ASP A 53 6.03 0.97 -7.63
N LYS A 54 6.12 2.21 -7.14
CA LYS A 54 7.29 2.67 -6.40
C LYS A 54 7.57 1.79 -5.18
N PHE A 55 6.55 1.46 -4.40
CA PHE A 55 6.73 0.64 -3.20
C PHE A 55 7.23 -0.76 -3.58
N PHE A 56 6.55 -1.48 -4.47
CA PHE A 56 6.88 -2.88 -4.76
C PHE A 56 8.13 -3.05 -5.64
N ASP A 57 8.42 -2.11 -6.54
CA ASP A 57 9.55 -2.24 -7.46
C ASP A 57 10.84 -1.59 -6.93
N VAL A 58 10.74 -0.67 -5.97
CA VAL A 58 11.90 0.05 -5.42
C VAL A 58 12.10 -0.24 -3.93
N ASN A 59 11.09 0.00 -3.08
CA ASN A 59 11.28 -0.07 -1.63
C ASN A 59 11.22 -1.51 -1.08
N TYR A 60 10.31 -2.33 -1.61
CA TYR A 60 10.02 -3.68 -1.12
C TYR A 60 11.22 -4.62 -1.18
N PRO A 61 12.04 -4.67 -2.26
CA PRO A 61 13.22 -5.54 -2.33
C PRO A 61 14.24 -5.24 -1.23
N GLU A 62 14.40 -3.98 -0.84
CA GLU A 62 15.28 -3.60 0.27
C GLU A 62 14.63 -3.96 1.60
N LEU A 63 13.36 -3.58 1.79
CA LEU A 63 12.66 -3.78 3.05
C LEU A 63 12.48 -5.27 3.42
N VAL A 64 12.30 -6.15 2.44
CA VAL A 64 12.17 -7.60 2.70
C VAL A 64 13.47 -8.24 3.18
N MET A 65 14.63 -7.68 2.82
CA MET A 65 15.93 -8.17 3.31
C MET A 65 16.07 -7.91 4.81
N ASP A 66 15.64 -6.73 5.27
CA ASP A 66 15.67 -6.35 6.68
C ASP A 66 14.49 -6.93 7.48
N MET A 67 13.36 -7.18 6.82
CA MET A 67 12.14 -7.70 7.43
C MET A 67 11.61 -8.93 6.67
N PRO A 68 12.12 -10.14 6.98
CA PRO A 68 11.66 -11.38 6.33
C PRO A 68 10.18 -11.71 6.56
N THR A 69 9.52 -11.06 7.53
CA THR A 69 8.08 -11.20 7.79
C THR A 69 7.21 -10.35 6.87
N LEU A 70 7.80 -9.41 6.12
CA LEU A 70 7.10 -8.50 5.22
C LEU A 70 6.16 -9.20 4.23
N PRO A 71 6.55 -10.29 3.53
CA PRO A 71 5.65 -10.96 2.59
C PRO A 71 4.37 -11.46 3.28
N ARG A 72 4.48 -11.95 4.52
CA ARG A 72 3.32 -12.35 5.33
C ARG A 72 2.44 -11.14 5.68
N ILE A 73 3.03 -10.05 6.16
CA ILE A 73 2.31 -8.80 6.48
C ILE A 73 1.54 -8.31 5.25
N MET A 74 2.17 -8.30 4.07
CA MET A 74 1.51 -7.84 2.85
C MET A 74 0.30 -8.72 2.50
N ARG A 75 0.48 -10.05 2.51
CA ARG A 75 -0.59 -11.01 2.15
C ARG A 75 -1.75 -11.02 3.14
N GLU A 76 -1.45 -10.96 4.44
CA GLU A 76 -2.45 -11.15 5.49
C GLU A 76 -3.09 -9.85 5.98
N GLU A 77 -2.41 -8.70 5.81
CA GLU A 77 -2.86 -7.43 6.37
C GLU A 77 -3.12 -6.38 5.27
N PHE A 78 -2.14 -6.11 4.41
CA PHE A 78 -2.24 -5.01 3.42
C PHE A 78 -3.16 -5.32 2.23
N PHE A 79 -3.01 -6.47 1.57
CA PHE A 79 -3.85 -6.83 0.43
C PHE A 79 -5.34 -6.98 0.79
N PRO A 80 -5.69 -7.56 1.95
CA PRO A 80 -7.07 -7.53 2.43
C PRO A 80 -7.62 -6.11 2.61
N ALA A 81 -6.81 -5.17 3.12
CA ALA A 81 -7.22 -3.77 3.23
C ALA A 81 -7.43 -3.11 1.85
N LEU A 82 -6.56 -3.38 0.87
CA LEU A 82 -6.68 -2.88 -0.51
C LEU A 82 -7.97 -3.32 -1.22
N GLN A 83 -8.64 -4.38 -0.75
CA GLN A 83 -9.94 -4.82 -1.32
C GLN A 83 -11.00 -3.70 -1.25
N ALA A 84 -10.91 -2.80 -0.28
CA ALA A 84 -11.80 -1.63 -0.21
C ALA A 84 -11.63 -0.70 -1.42
N LEU A 85 -10.44 -0.60 -2.01
CA LEU A 85 -10.19 0.19 -3.22
C LEU A 85 -10.74 -0.48 -4.47
N VAL A 86 -10.78 -1.82 -4.49
CA VAL A 86 -11.47 -2.56 -5.55
C VAL A 86 -12.98 -2.28 -5.50
N LYS A 87 -13.58 -2.36 -4.31
CA LYS A 87 -15.01 -2.03 -4.10
C LYS A 87 -15.34 -0.58 -4.45
N ALA A 88 -14.41 0.35 -4.18
CA ALA A 88 -14.56 1.77 -4.52
C ALA A 88 -14.28 2.10 -6.00
N GLY A 89 -13.89 1.12 -6.83
CA GLY A 89 -13.52 1.36 -8.24
C GLY A 89 -12.23 2.16 -8.43
N VAL A 90 -11.45 2.32 -7.36
CA VAL A 90 -10.13 3.00 -7.40
C VAL A 90 -9.08 2.05 -7.97
N LEU A 91 -9.12 0.78 -7.58
CA LEU A 91 -8.26 -0.28 -8.10
C LEU A 91 -9.10 -1.31 -8.86
N THR A 92 -8.56 -1.93 -9.90
CA THR A 92 -9.22 -3.08 -10.54
C THR A 92 -8.86 -4.37 -9.80
N ALA A 93 -9.70 -5.41 -9.91
CA ALA A 93 -9.37 -6.74 -9.37
C ALA A 93 -8.07 -7.30 -9.99
N ARG A 94 -7.84 -7.04 -11.28
CA ARG A 94 -6.61 -7.41 -11.99
C ARG A 94 -5.37 -6.73 -11.43
N GLN A 95 -5.44 -5.42 -11.14
CA GLN A 95 -4.31 -4.71 -10.53
C GLN A 95 -4.06 -5.19 -9.10
N HIS A 96 -5.11 -5.44 -8.32
CA HIS A 96 -4.99 -6.02 -6.98
C HIS A 96 -4.26 -7.36 -7.00
N GLU A 97 -4.66 -8.27 -7.89
CA GLU A 97 -4.01 -9.57 -8.07
C GLU A 97 -2.56 -9.42 -8.53
N ALA A 98 -2.30 -8.55 -9.51
CA ALA A 98 -0.95 -8.31 -10.03
C ALA A 98 0.03 -7.84 -8.94
N TYR A 99 -0.40 -6.99 -8.01
CA TYR A 99 0.44 -6.59 -6.87
C TYR A 99 0.56 -7.72 -5.84
N SER A 100 -0.51 -8.48 -5.58
CA SER A 100 -0.50 -9.62 -4.67
C SER A 100 0.50 -10.69 -5.12
N ASP A 101 0.64 -10.90 -6.43
CA ASP A 101 1.61 -11.83 -7.00
C ASP A 101 3.07 -11.41 -6.78
N LYS A 102 3.36 -10.11 -6.60
CA LYS A 102 4.71 -9.62 -6.33
C LYS A 102 5.26 -10.05 -4.97
N VAL A 103 4.41 -10.52 -4.05
CA VAL A 103 4.79 -10.94 -2.68
C VAL A 103 4.57 -12.43 -2.42
N ARG A 104 4.23 -13.21 -3.45
CA ARG A 104 4.01 -14.66 -3.33
C ARG A 104 5.32 -15.42 -3.16
#